data_AF-A0A7C9NUX3-F1
#
_entry.id   AF-A0A7C9NUX3-F1
#
_cell.length_a   1.000
_cell.length_b   1.000
_cell.length_c   1.000
_cell.angle_alpha   90.00
_cell.angle_beta   90.00
_cell.angle_gamma   90.00
#
_symmetry.space_group_name_H-M   'P 1'
#
loop_
_entity.id
_entity.type
_entity.pdbx_description
1 polymer ?
#
loop_
_entity_poly.entity_id
_entity_poly.type
_entity_poly.pdbx_seq_one_letter_code
_entity_poly.pdbx_strand_id
1 'polypeptide(L)'
;MNNEIVDLHLNDPQVRKTWEDFLTSLGITDFQSQETDAIDFTLGIYEGDKLVATGSAAGNILKYIGVCNKGVDQGSRFNTIVSALISRLFQQQIFHLFVFTKLKYSDSFQHVGFHELAHSDVAALLETGDSSIDDYLKAIPRVDDQTNKRVAGIVMNANPFTRGHRYLVEQAAGENDVVYVFVVNTDASLFTTAERFELVKQGTADLKNVIVVNGGDYMVSYATFPAYFLPTPDQQVDYQTTLDARIFRDRIAPALNIKTRYLGTEPLSRTTGIYNQVLQRELPPQVAVKIVDRKTTDDGTIVTATAVRKAIADDQLDSLAALLPPSTTNFINQHLDSLQFRIKKGMNINGN
;
A
#
# COMPACT_ATOMS: atom_id res chain seq x y z
N MET A 1 10.62 37.07 14.21
CA MET A 1 11.68 36.26 13.60
C MET A 1 11.12 35.73 12.30
N ASN A 2 11.71 36.07 11.16
CA ASN A 2 11.27 35.58 9.85
C ASN A 2 11.61 34.10 9.77
N ASN A 3 10.64 33.24 10.00
CA ASN A 3 10.74 31.82 9.70
C ASN A 3 10.45 31.66 8.20
N GLU A 4 11.45 31.90 7.36
CA GLU A 4 11.30 31.73 5.92
C GLU A 4 11.27 30.24 5.57
N ILE A 5 10.25 29.84 4.83
CA ILE A 5 10.11 28.49 4.29
C ILE A 5 10.78 28.47 2.93
N VAL A 6 11.73 27.57 2.74
CA VAL A 6 12.52 27.47 1.50
C VAL A 6 12.46 26.05 0.94
N ASP A 7 12.59 25.93 -0.38
CA ASP A 7 12.80 24.66 -1.05
C ASP A 7 14.22 24.15 -0.77
N LEU A 8 14.33 22.90 -0.31
CA LEU A 8 15.61 22.19 -0.16
C LEU A 8 15.84 21.33 -1.40
N HIS A 9 16.70 21.79 -2.30
CA HIS A 9 17.07 21.04 -3.50
C HIS A 9 18.07 19.93 -3.17
N LEU A 10 17.58 18.73 -2.84
CA LEU A 10 18.42 17.58 -2.43
C LEU A 10 19.38 17.04 -3.51
N ASN A 11 19.29 17.55 -4.75
CA ASN A 11 20.28 17.29 -5.80
C ASN A 11 21.60 18.04 -5.57
N ASP A 12 21.58 19.11 -4.75
CA ASP A 12 22.78 19.77 -4.26
C ASP A 12 23.38 18.96 -3.10
N PRO A 13 24.61 18.44 -3.22
CA PRO A 13 25.24 17.63 -2.18
C PRO A 13 25.37 18.34 -0.82
N GLN A 14 25.56 19.67 -0.81
CA GLN A 14 25.72 20.44 0.43
C GLN A 14 24.37 20.61 1.14
N VAL A 15 23.31 20.87 0.38
CA VAL A 15 21.95 20.95 0.91
C VAL A 15 21.51 19.59 1.45
N ARG A 16 21.74 18.51 0.68
CA ARG A 16 21.45 17.14 1.10
C ARG A 16 22.15 16.77 2.39
N LYS A 17 23.46 17.05 2.49
CA LYS A 17 24.22 16.78 3.71
C LYS A 17 23.66 17.54 4.92
N THR A 18 23.33 18.81 4.76
CA THR A 18 22.74 19.63 5.83
C THR A 18 21.40 19.05 6.31
N TRP A 19 20.58 18.59 5.37
CA TRP A 19 19.30 17.94 5.64
C TRP A 19 19.46 16.59 6.36
N GLU A 20 20.37 15.72 5.88
CA GLU A 20 20.69 14.42 6.51
C GLU A 20 21.26 14.61 7.92
N ASP A 21 22.19 15.55 8.12
CA ASP A 21 22.79 15.86 9.44
C ASP A 21 21.72 16.34 10.43
N PHE A 22 20.80 17.20 9.97
CA PHE A 22 19.68 17.68 10.80
C PHE A 22 18.74 16.55 11.20
N LEU A 23 18.29 15.73 10.25
CA LEU A 23 17.41 14.58 10.53
C LEU A 23 18.09 13.52 11.42
N THR A 24 19.37 13.28 11.21
CA THR A 24 20.20 12.39 12.05
C THR A 24 20.23 12.89 13.49
N SER A 25 20.35 14.20 13.70
CA SER A 25 20.30 14.81 15.04
C SER A 25 18.95 14.60 15.77
N LEU A 26 17.89 14.30 15.01
CA LEU A 26 16.54 14.01 15.50
C LEU A 26 16.24 12.50 15.57
N GLY A 27 17.22 11.65 15.26
CA GLY A 27 17.09 10.19 15.30
C GLY A 27 16.39 9.58 14.08
N ILE A 28 16.43 10.27 12.94
CA ILE A 28 16.08 9.73 11.61
C ILE A 28 17.39 9.51 10.86
N THR A 29 17.77 8.26 10.62
CA THR A 29 19.12 7.90 10.13
C THR A 29 19.12 7.05 8.87
N ASP A 30 17.95 6.72 8.33
CA ASP A 30 17.82 5.91 7.12
C ASP A 30 17.53 6.81 5.90
N PHE A 31 18.50 6.86 5.00
CA PHE A 31 18.47 7.66 3.77
C PHE A 31 18.77 6.79 2.54
N GLN A 32 18.32 5.53 2.56
CA GLN A 32 18.45 4.65 1.41
C GLN A 32 17.88 5.29 0.15
N SER A 33 18.53 5.04 -0.99
CA SER A 33 18.15 5.64 -2.28
C SER A 33 16.71 5.34 -2.66
N GLN A 34 16.20 4.15 -2.33
CA GLN A 34 14.79 3.79 -2.56
C GLN A 34 13.81 4.75 -1.87
N GLU A 35 14.17 5.30 -0.71
CA GLU A 35 13.34 6.25 0.03
C GLU A 35 13.56 7.70 -0.44
N THR A 36 14.82 8.08 -0.71
CA THR A 36 15.17 9.46 -1.07
C THR A 36 14.92 9.79 -2.53
N ASP A 37 15.07 8.83 -3.44
CA ASP A 37 14.90 9.03 -4.89
C ASP A 37 13.42 9.18 -5.26
N ALA A 38 12.53 8.69 -4.41
CA ALA A 38 11.08 8.86 -4.55
C ALA A 38 10.57 10.22 -4.05
N ILE A 39 11.43 11.08 -3.47
CA ILE A 39 11.01 12.40 -2.95
C ILE A 39 10.79 13.36 -4.12
N ASP A 40 9.59 13.93 -4.21
CA ASP A 40 9.26 14.94 -5.21
C ASP A 40 9.81 16.31 -4.84
N PHE A 41 9.67 16.69 -3.56
CA PHE A 41 10.21 17.95 -3.04
C PHE A 41 10.43 17.87 -1.52
N THR A 42 11.27 18.79 -1.04
CA THR A 42 11.55 18.96 0.40
C THR A 42 11.51 20.43 0.75
N LEU A 43 10.88 20.75 1.88
CA LEU A 43 10.83 22.09 2.44
C LEU A 43 11.69 22.18 3.71
N GLY A 44 12.23 23.36 3.97
CA GLY A 44 13.02 23.67 5.16
C GLY A 44 12.60 25.00 5.77
N ILE A 45 12.79 25.12 7.08
CA ILE A 45 12.68 26.40 7.82
C ILE A 45 14.05 26.71 8.40
N TYR A 46 14.56 27.90 8.10
CA TYR A 46 15.82 28.40 8.64
C TYR A 46 15.61 29.45 9.73
N GLU A 47 16.47 29.40 10.74
CA GLU A 47 16.65 30.47 11.72
C GLU A 47 18.12 30.95 11.64
N GLY A 48 18.34 32.05 10.92
CA GLY A 48 19.68 32.41 10.45
C GLY A 48 20.20 31.32 9.50
N ASP A 49 21.42 30.84 9.73
CA ASP A 49 22.03 29.78 8.89
C ASP A 49 21.69 28.35 9.36
N LYS A 50 20.83 28.20 10.37
CA LYS A 50 20.50 26.90 10.95
C LYS A 50 19.17 26.39 10.44
N LEU A 51 19.17 25.18 9.88
CA LEU A 51 17.95 24.44 9.59
C LEU A 51 17.30 24.03 10.91
N VAL A 52 16.07 24.47 11.14
CA VAL A 52 15.32 24.25 12.39
C VAL A 52 14.06 23.42 12.20
N ALA A 53 13.59 23.25 10.96
CA ALA A 53 12.56 22.29 10.60
C ALA A 53 12.71 21.85 9.15
N THR A 54 12.27 20.64 8.84
CA THR A 54 12.19 20.13 7.47
C THR A 54 11.06 19.11 7.33
N GLY A 55 10.62 18.89 6.10
CA GLY A 55 9.73 17.80 5.73
C GLY A 55 9.71 17.63 4.22
N SER A 56 9.43 16.41 3.78
CA SER A 56 9.45 15.98 2.38
C SER A 56 8.11 15.38 1.98
N ALA A 57 7.85 15.37 0.68
CA ALA A 57 6.70 14.68 0.11
C ALA A 57 7.12 13.74 -1.03
N ALA A 58 6.44 12.60 -1.14
CA ALA A 58 6.51 11.68 -2.27
C ALA A 58 5.10 11.24 -2.65
N GLY A 59 4.63 11.63 -3.82
CA GLY A 59 3.23 11.55 -4.21
C GLY A 59 2.34 12.19 -3.16
N ASN A 60 1.45 11.39 -2.59
CA ASN A 60 0.54 11.80 -1.54
C ASN A 60 1.05 11.55 -0.11
N ILE A 61 2.33 11.22 0.07
CA ILE A 61 2.87 10.78 1.37
C ILE A 61 3.85 11.80 1.91
N LEU A 62 3.58 12.28 3.12
CA LEU A 62 4.51 13.10 3.88
C LEU A 62 5.55 12.22 4.58
N LYS A 63 6.83 12.56 4.44
CA LYS A 63 7.94 11.85 5.08
C LYS A 63 9.08 12.78 5.48
N TYR A 64 10.03 12.25 6.24
CA TYR A 64 11.21 12.98 6.70
C TYR A 64 10.88 14.30 7.43
N ILE A 65 9.81 14.30 8.22
CA ILE A 65 9.42 15.46 9.02
C ILE A 65 10.26 15.51 10.29
N GLY A 66 10.99 16.59 10.47
CA GLY A 66 11.85 16.83 11.62
C GLY A 66 11.77 18.28 12.08
N VAL A 67 11.63 18.51 13.38
CA VAL A 67 11.58 19.86 13.97
C VAL A 67 12.44 19.97 15.21
N CYS A 68 13.16 21.09 15.34
CA CYS A 68 13.89 21.45 16.54
C CYS A 68 12.97 22.31 17.43
N ASN A 69 12.58 21.78 18.60
CA ASN A 69 11.70 22.49 19.54
C ASN A 69 12.46 23.41 20.52
N LYS A 70 13.77 23.63 20.33
CA LYS A 70 14.55 24.51 21.21
C LYS A 70 14.20 25.98 20.93
N GLY A 71 13.80 26.72 21.97
CA GLY A 71 13.65 28.17 21.93
C GLY A 71 12.37 28.70 21.27
N VAL A 72 11.36 27.84 21.03
CA VAL A 72 10.06 28.22 20.43
C VAL A 72 8.90 27.57 21.19
N ASP A 73 7.70 28.14 21.04
CA ASP A 73 6.46 27.51 21.52
C ASP A 73 6.34 26.10 20.95
N GLN A 74 5.98 25.14 21.81
CA GLN A 74 5.90 23.73 21.43
C GLN A 74 4.96 23.54 20.24
N GLY A 75 5.43 22.84 19.21
CA GLY A 75 4.62 22.51 18.03
C GLY A 75 4.52 23.61 16.96
N SER A 76 4.95 24.85 17.23
CA SER A 76 4.85 25.96 16.26
C SER A 76 5.55 25.67 14.91
N ARG A 77 6.80 25.20 14.97
CA ARG A 77 7.59 24.78 13.80
C ARG A 77 6.98 23.57 13.09
N PHE A 78 6.44 22.63 13.85
CA PHE A 78 5.77 21.44 13.31
C PHE A 78 4.53 21.83 12.51
N ASN A 79 3.65 22.65 13.09
CA ASN A 79 2.45 23.12 12.42
C ASN A 79 2.82 23.90 11.15
N THR A 80 3.84 24.76 11.23
CA THR A 80 4.28 25.57 10.08
C THR A 80 4.77 24.68 8.92
N ILE A 81 5.66 23.72 9.18
CA ILE A 81 6.21 22.88 8.11
C ILE A 81 5.16 21.93 7.52
N VAL A 82 4.31 21.33 8.36
CA VAL A 82 3.26 20.42 7.90
C VAL A 82 2.20 21.16 7.09
N SER A 83 1.74 22.33 7.54
CA SER A 83 0.79 23.16 6.78
C SER A 83 1.37 23.62 5.44
N ALA A 84 2.67 23.91 5.37
CA ALA A 84 3.34 24.27 4.12
C ALA A 84 3.40 23.10 3.14
N LEU A 85 3.70 21.88 3.61
CA LEU A 85 3.65 20.66 2.81
C LEU A 85 2.25 20.40 2.24
N ILE A 86 1.22 20.46 3.08
CA ILE A 86 -0.18 20.28 2.67
C ILE A 86 -0.55 21.31 1.61
N SER A 87 -0.26 22.59 1.87
CA SER A 87 -0.57 23.68 0.94
C SER A 87 0.09 23.49 -0.43
N ARG A 88 1.36 23.03 -0.45
CA ARG A 88 2.09 22.76 -1.68
C ARG A 88 1.50 21.60 -2.47
N LEU A 89 1.11 20.51 -1.79
CA LEU A 89 0.48 19.35 -2.42
C LEU A 89 -0.91 19.69 -2.97
N PHE A 90 -1.69 20.50 -2.25
CA PHE A 90 -3.00 20.96 -2.71
C PHE A 90 -2.87 21.85 -3.96
N GLN A 91 -1.85 22.71 -4.01
CA GLN A 91 -1.54 23.48 -5.24
C GLN A 91 -1.20 22.56 -6.43
N GLN A 92 -0.63 21.38 -6.17
CA GLN A 92 -0.34 20.34 -7.16
C GLN A 92 -1.55 19.42 -7.44
N GLN A 93 -2.74 19.75 -6.93
CA GLN A 93 -3.97 18.96 -7.07
C GLN A 93 -3.92 17.57 -6.39
N ILE A 94 -3.08 17.42 -5.37
CA ILE A 94 -3.01 16.23 -4.53
C ILE A 94 -3.72 16.54 -3.21
N PHE A 95 -5.00 16.15 -3.12
CA PHE A 95 -5.90 16.54 -2.04
C PHE A 95 -6.13 15.47 -0.98
N HIS A 96 -5.57 14.28 -1.15
CA HIS A 96 -5.68 13.19 -0.19
C HIS A 96 -4.28 12.76 0.21
N LEU A 97 -3.93 12.94 1.48
CA LEU A 97 -2.56 12.84 1.97
C LEU A 97 -2.46 11.85 3.11
N PHE A 98 -1.34 11.13 3.14
CA PHE A 98 -1.01 10.21 4.22
C PHE A 98 0.26 10.63 4.93
N VAL A 99 0.32 10.29 6.21
CA VAL A 99 1.57 10.33 6.96
C VAL A 99 1.74 9.07 7.80
N PHE A 100 2.96 8.55 7.74
CA PHE A 100 3.42 7.46 8.57
C PHE A 100 4.42 8.01 9.57
N THR A 101 4.13 7.84 10.85
CA THR A 101 4.91 8.47 11.90
C THR A 101 5.05 7.56 13.11
N LYS A 102 6.00 7.87 14.00
CA LYS A 102 6.07 7.21 15.31
C LYS A 102 4.81 7.55 16.10
N LEU A 103 4.23 6.58 16.81
CA LEU A 103 2.96 6.75 17.56
C LEU A 103 2.97 8.00 18.45
N LYS A 104 4.09 8.27 19.13
CA LYS A 104 4.28 9.47 19.98
C LYS A 104 4.09 10.82 19.26
N TYR A 105 4.03 10.84 17.94
CA TYR A 105 3.79 12.04 17.12
C TYR A 105 2.39 12.06 16.49
N SER A 106 1.58 11.00 16.65
CA SER A 106 0.21 10.93 16.11
C SER A 106 -0.62 12.13 16.56
N ASP A 107 -0.62 12.42 17.87
CA ASP A 107 -1.36 13.55 18.43
C ASP A 107 -1.00 14.87 17.75
N SER A 108 0.28 15.14 17.51
CA SER A 108 0.72 16.36 16.83
C SER A 108 0.11 16.51 15.43
N PHE A 109 0.03 15.41 14.66
CA PHE A 109 -0.61 15.42 13.35
C PHE A 109 -2.12 15.64 13.45
N GLN A 110 -2.78 15.08 14.47
CA GLN A 110 -4.21 15.29 14.69
C GLN A 110 -4.56 16.76 14.97
N HIS A 111 -3.68 17.50 15.66
CA HIS A 111 -3.85 18.94 15.89
C HIS A 111 -3.80 19.79 14.61
N VAL A 112 -3.21 19.27 13.52
CA VAL A 112 -3.13 19.94 12.22
C VAL A 112 -4.08 19.33 11.19
N GLY A 113 -5.10 18.59 11.63
CA GLY A 113 -6.20 18.12 10.80
C GLY A 113 -6.01 16.74 10.18
N PHE A 114 -5.05 15.95 10.66
CA PHE A 114 -5.00 14.52 10.31
C PHE A 114 -5.94 13.68 11.17
N HIS A 115 -6.42 12.59 10.60
CA HIS A 115 -7.23 11.59 11.27
C HIS A 115 -6.48 10.27 11.31
N GLU A 116 -6.35 9.69 12.50
CA GLU A 116 -5.68 8.41 12.64
C GLU A 116 -6.53 7.28 12.04
N LEU A 117 -5.90 6.49 11.18
CA LEU A 117 -6.52 5.31 10.55
C LEU A 117 -6.27 4.04 11.34
N ALA A 118 -5.02 3.86 11.77
CA ALA A 118 -4.57 2.76 12.60
C ALA A 118 -3.22 3.08 13.24
N HIS A 119 -2.91 2.42 14.35
CA HIS A 119 -1.59 2.42 14.95
C HIS A 119 -1.16 1.03 15.42
N SER A 120 0.14 0.87 15.60
CA SER A 120 0.82 -0.18 16.36
C SER A 120 1.45 0.45 17.62
N ASP A 121 2.15 -0.34 18.43
CA ASP A 121 2.82 0.17 19.63
C ASP A 121 3.94 1.19 19.32
N VAL A 122 4.38 1.27 18.06
CA VAL A 122 5.50 2.14 17.66
C VAL A 122 5.15 3.16 16.59
N ALA A 123 4.15 2.89 15.74
CA ALA A 123 3.87 3.68 14.55
C ALA A 123 2.37 3.93 14.37
N ALA A 124 2.02 5.04 13.73
CA ALA A 124 0.67 5.39 13.37
C ALA A 124 0.61 5.78 11.88
N LEU A 125 -0.51 5.44 11.24
CA LEU A 125 -0.89 5.92 9.92
C LEU A 125 -2.07 6.87 10.10
N LEU A 126 -1.93 8.07 9.52
CA LEU A 126 -2.98 9.07 9.51
C LEU A 126 -3.23 9.58 8.09
N GLU A 127 -4.46 10.02 7.84
CA GLU A 127 -4.89 10.65 6.59
C GLU A 127 -5.35 12.10 6.82
N THR A 128 -5.30 12.93 5.78
CA THR A 128 -5.99 14.22 5.74
C THR A 128 -6.35 14.55 4.29
N GLY A 129 -7.35 15.40 4.08
CA GLY A 129 -7.73 15.79 2.72
C GLY A 129 -9.21 16.02 2.48
N ASP A 130 -9.54 16.17 1.18
CA ASP A 130 -10.90 16.31 0.68
C ASP A 130 -11.64 14.96 0.57
N SER A 131 -10.90 13.85 0.63
CA SER A 131 -11.46 12.50 0.72
C SER A 131 -10.90 11.78 1.94
N SER A 132 -11.67 10.83 2.45
CA SER A 132 -11.33 10.02 3.61
C SER A 132 -11.60 8.54 3.37
N ILE A 133 -11.18 7.68 4.30
CA ILE A 133 -11.52 6.26 4.26
C ILE A 133 -13.04 6.06 4.32
N ASP A 134 -13.77 6.94 5.01
CA ASP A 134 -15.22 6.84 5.11
C ASP A 134 -15.89 7.11 3.76
N ASP A 135 -15.34 8.01 2.95
CA ASP A 135 -15.85 8.28 1.59
C ASP A 135 -15.53 7.14 0.64
N TYR A 136 -14.34 6.55 0.75
CA TYR A 136 -14.00 5.31 0.06
C TYR A 136 -14.98 4.18 0.42
N LEU A 137 -15.26 3.96 1.71
CA LEU A 137 -16.16 2.91 2.17
C LEU A 137 -17.63 3.14 1.77
N LYS A 138 -18.07 4.40 1.63
CA LYS A 138 -19.39 4.76 1.09
C LYS A 138 -19.51 4.44 -0.39
N ALA A 139 -18.42 4.55 -1.15
CA ALA A 139 -18.41 4.29 -2.60
C ALA A 139 -18.43 2.78 -2.94
N ILE A 140 -18.13 1.91 -1.97
CA ILE A 140 -18.11 0.46 -2.20
C ILE A 140 -19.55 -0.07 -2.37
N PRO A 141 -19.84 -0.82 -3.46
CA PRO A 141 -21.15 -1.42 -3.67
C PRO A 141 -21.56 -2.36 -2.54
N ARG A 142 -22.84 -2.32 -2.17
CA ARG A 142 -23.45 -3.16 -1.15
C ARG A 142 -24.58 -3.96 -1.76
N VAL A 143 -24.89 -5.09 -1.14
CA VAL A 143 -26.07 -5.88 -1.49
C VAL A 143 -27.18 -5.65 -0.48
N ASP A 144 -28.43 -5.91 -0.88
CA ASP A 144 -29.55 -5.86 0.03
C ASP A 144 -29.37 -6.86 1.17
N ASP A 145 -29.82 -6.47 2.37
CA ASP A 145 -29.79 -7.28 3.59
C ASP A 145 -28.39 -7.81 3.98
N GLN A 146 -27.33 -7.08 3.61
CA GLN A 146 -25.94 -7.50 3.84
C GLN A 146 -25.59 -7.74 5.32
N THR A 147 -26.28 -7.10 6.25
CA THR A 147 -26.05 -7.27 7.69
C THR A 147 -26.38 -8.69 8.18
N ASN A 148 -27.28 -9.40 7.50
CA ASN A 148 -27.68 -10.77 7.83
C ASN A 148 -26.96 -11.84 6.98
N LYS A 149 -26.05 -11.42 6.09
CA LYS A 149 -25.31 -12.31 5.18
C LYS A 149 -23.94 -12.69 5.74
N ARG A 150 -23.46 -13.87 5.36
CA ARG A 150 -22.05 -14.25 5.52
C ARG A 150 -21.24 -13.53 4.47
N VAL A 151 -20.44 -12.56 4.90
CA VAL A 151 -19.61 -11.75 4.01
C VAL A 151 -18.14 -12.07 4.26
N ALA A 152 -17.40 -12.31 3.18
CA ALA A 152 -15.97 -12.53 3.20
C ALA A 152 -15.21 -11.46 2.39
N GLY A 153 -13.92 -11.30 2.72
CA GLY A 153 -13.01 -10.42 2.00
C GLY A 153 -11.76 -11.17 1.52
N ILE A 154 -11.30 -10.82 0.32
CA ILE A 154 -10.00 -11.21 -0.23
C ILE A 154 -9.28 -9.93 -0.64
N VAL A 155 -8.00 -9.81 -0.29
CA VAL A 155 -7.13 -8.76 -0.83
C VAL A 155 -6.08 -9.43 -1.70
N MET A 156 -5.91 -8.99 -2.94
CA MET A 156 -4.94 -9.57 -3.87
C MET A 156 -4.30 -8.53 -4.78
N ASN A 157 -3.01 -8.70 -5.06
CA ASN A 157 -2.32 -7.92 -6.09
C ASN A 157 -2.74 -8.37 -7.50
N ALA A 158 -2.88 -9.69 -7.72
CA ALA A 158 -3.31 -10.28 -9.00
C ALA A 158 -2.48 -9.80 -10.21
N ASN A 159 -1.15 -9.95 -10.14
CA ASN A 159 -0.21 -9.42 -11.12
C ASN A 159 0.50 -10.51 -11.97
N PRO A 160 -0.16 -11.20 -12.92
CA PRO A 160 -1.55 -11.04 -13.30
C PRO A 160 -2.49 -11.95 -12.49
N PHE A 161 -3.80 -11.85 -12.78
CA PHE A 161 -4.80 -12.77 -12.24
C PHE A 161 -4.59 -14.19 -12.80
N THR A 162 -4.45 -15.18 -11.93
CA THR A 162 -4.07 -16.57 -12.28
C THR A 162 -5.18 -17.53 -11.86
N ARG A 163 -5.09 -18.80 -12.27
CA ARG A 163 -6.01 -19.84 -11.78
C ARG A 163 -5.89 -20.08 -10.28
N GLY A 164 -4.72 -19.77 -9.68
CA GLY A 164 -4.54 -19.77 -8.23
C GLY A 164 -5.38 -18.69 -7.55
N HIS A 165 -5.35 -17.46 -8.07
CA HIS A 165 -6.21 -16.37 -7.58
C HIS A 165 -7.69 -16.71 -7.77
N ARG A 166 -8.08 -17.20 -8.95
CA ARG A 166 -9.45 -17.65 -9.24
C ARG A 166 -9.93 -18.71 -8.26
N TYR A 167 -9.10 -19.72 -7.98
CA TYR A 167 -9.42 -20.78 -7.03
C TYR A 167 -9.68 -20.24 -5.61
N LEU A 168 -8.86 -19.31 -5.13
CA LEU A 168 -9.10 -18.65 -3.84
C LEU A 168 -10.47 -17.96 -3.78
N VAL A 169 -10.85 -17.27 -4.86
CA VAL A 169 -12.17 -16.62 -4.97
C VAL A 169 -13.29 -17.66 -4.98
N GLU A 170 -13.13 -18.76 -5.72
CA GLU A 170 -14.12 -19.85 -5.78
C GLU A 170 -14.35 -20.49 -4.40
N GLN A 171 -13.28 -20.75 -3.64
CA GLN A 171 -13.39 -21.30 -2.29
C GLN A 171 -14.14 -20.34 -1.34
N ALA A 172 -13.83 -19.04 -1.38
CA ALA A 172 -14.56 -18.06 -0.58
C ALA A 172 -16.03 -17.94 -1.02
N ALA A 173 -16.28 -17.93 -2.33
CA ALA A 173 -17.62 -17.77 -2.89
C ALA A 173 -18.52 -18.98 -2.64
N GLY A 174 -17.97 -20.19 -2.53
CA GLY A 174 -18.73 -21.39 -2.17
C GLY A 174 -19.21 -21.41 -0.71
N GLU A 175 -18.57 -20.62 0.16
CA GLU A 175 -18.81 -20.65 1.61
C GLU A 175 -19.52 -19.40 2.15
N ASN A 176 -19.70 -18.37 1.33
CA ASN A 176 -20.20 -17.06 1.76
C ASN A 176 -21.28 -16.55 0.80
N ASP A 177 -22.20 -15.75 1.33
CA ASP A 177 -23.30 -15.19 0.55
C ASP A 177 -22.84 -13.96 -0.27
N VAL A 178 -21.74 -13.32 0.15
CA VAL A 178 -21.06 -12.22 -0.54
C VAL A 178 -19.55 -12.32 -0.34
N VAL A 179 -18.78 -12.09 -1.40
CA VAL A 179 -17.31 -12.00 -1.34
C VAL A 179 -16.84 -10.70 -1.96
N TYR A 180 -16.19 -9.85 -1.16
CA TYR A 180 -15.47 -8.69 -1.67
C TYR A 180 -14.06 -9.09 -2.07
N VAL A 181 -13.68 -8.80 -3.32
CA VAL A 181 -12.32 -8.98 -3.83
C VAL A 181 -11.69 -7.62 -4.06
N PHE A 182 -10.82 -7.22 -3.15
CA PHE A 182 -10.07 -5.97 -3.21
C PHE A 182 -8.80 -6.15 -4.04
N VAL A 183 -8.70 -5.40 -5.13
CA VAL A 183 -7.51 -5.38 -6.00
C VAL A 183 -6.59 -4.25 -5.54
N VAL A 184 -5.36 -4.57 -5.19
CA VAL A 184 -4.36 -3.59 -4.71
C VAL A 184 -4.08 -2.53 -5.78
N ASN A 185 -4.09 -1.26 -5.39
CA ASN A 185 -3.96 -0.09 -6.28
C ASN A 185 -2.54 0.47 -6.30
N THR A 186 -1.60 -0.26 -6.93
CA THR A 186 -0.22 0.22 -7.09
C THR A 186 0.47 -0.32 -8.33
N ASP A 187 1.09 0.58 -9.09
CA ASP A 187 1.74 0.30 -10.37
C ASP A 187 3.24 0.01 -10.24
N ALA A 188 3.61 -0.81 -9.25
CA ALA A 188 5.01 -1.18 -9.00
C ALA A 188 5.48 -2.41 -9.80
N SER A 189 4.69 -2.89 -10.77
CA SER A 189 4.93 -4.21 -11.39
C SER A 189 4.36 -4.31 -12.80
N LEU A 190 4.67 -5.40 -13.51
CA LEU A 190 4.41 -5.57 -14.95
C LEU A 190 3.01 -5.16 -15.46
N PHE A 191 1.95 -5.54 -14.74
CA PHE A 191 0.57 -5.18 -15.06
C PHE A 191 0.14 -3.96 -14.26
N THR A 192 -0.49 -2.98 -14.92
CA THR A 192 -1.02 -1.79 -14.25
C THR A 192 -2.23 -2.16 -13.39
N THR A 193 -2.59 -1.31 -12.45
CA THR A 193 -3.73 -1.52 -11.57
C THR A 193 -5.02 -1.63 -12.38
N ALA A 194 -5.20 -0.77 -13.37
CA ALA A 194 -6.37 -0.80 -14.24
C ALA A 194 -6.48 -2.16 -14.97
N GLU A 195 -5.36 -2.67 -15.49
CA GLU A 195 -5.30 -3.98 -16.13
C GLU A 195 -5.62 -5.11 -15.14
N ARG A 196 -5.00 -5.10 -13.95
CA ARG A 196 -5.25 -6.12 -12.91
C ARG A 196 -6.71 -6.12 -12.46
N PHE A 197 -7.29 -4.95 -12.22
CA PHE A 197 -8.69 -4.80 -11.82
C PHE A 197 -9.63 -5.42 -12.86
N GLU A 198 -9.43 -5.10 -14.14
CA GLU A 198 -10.27 -5.62 -15.22
C GLU A 198 -10.07 -7.13 -15.40
N LEU A 199 -8.85 -7.64 -15.27
CA LEU A 199 -8.56 -9.07 -15.33
C LEU A 199 -9.24 -9.86 -14.21
N VAL A 200 -9.26 -9.34 -12.99
CA VAL A 200 -9.99 -9.95 -11.86
C VAL A 200 -11.49 -9.90 -12.12
N LYS A 201 -12.02 -8.75 -12.55
CA LYS A 201 -13.44 -8.55 -12.84
C LYS A 201 -13.95 -9.51 -13.91
N GLN A 202 -13.29 -9.58 -15.06
CA GLN A 202 -13.64 -10.52 -16.13
C GLN A 202 -13.43 -11.96 -15.69
N GLY A 203 -12.33 -12.21 -14.98
CA GLY A 203 -11.96 -13.53 -14.49
C GLY A 203 -12.84 -14.05 -13.36
N THR A 204 -13.83 -13.29 -12.87
CA THR A 204 -14.78 -13.69 -11.82
C THR A 204 -16.25 -13.39 -12.18
N ALA A 205 -16.52 -12.95 -13.42
CA ALA A 205 -17.83 -12.45 -13.83
C ALA A 205 -18.98 -13.48 -13.75
N ASP A 206 -18.67 -14.78 -13.80
CA ASP A 206 -19.64 -15.86 -13.64
C ASP A 206 -20.03 -16.13 -12.17
N LEU A 207 -19.24 -15.63 -11.21
CA LEU A 207 -19.50 -15.77 -9.77
C LEU A 207 -20.44 -14.66 -9.28
N LYS A 208 -21.75 -14.97 -9.21
CA LYS A 208 -22.81 -13.99 -8.94
C LYS A 208 -22.73 -13.28 -7.57
N ASN A 209 -22.02 -13.87 -6.62
CA ASN A 209 -21.85 -13.35 -5.26
C ASN A 209 -20.49 -12.67 -5.03
N VAL A 210 -19.71 -12.43 -6.09
CA VAL A 210 -18.41 -11.75 -6.02
C VAL A 210 -18.53 -10.30 -6.44
N ILE A 211 -17.99 -9.39 -5.61
CA ILE A 211 -17.90 -7.96 -5.89
C ILE A 211 -16.43 -7.59 -5.95
N VAL A 212 -15.96 -7.24 -7.15
CA VAL A 212 -14.58 -6.77 -7.36
C VAL A 212 -14.51 -5.28 -7.07
N VAL A 213 -13.62 -4.90 -6.16
CA VAL A 213 -13.49 -3.53 -5.64
C VAL A 213 -12.06 -3.06 -5.86
N ASN A 214 -11.90 -1.81 -6.31
CA ASN A 214 -10.60 -1.17 -6.34
C ASN A 214 -10.17 -0.91 -4.89
N GLY A 215 -8.98 -1.36 -4.51
CA GLY A 215 -8.46 -1.22 -3.16
C GLY A 215 -8.21 0.22 -2.72
N GLY A 216 -8.18 1.17 -3.67
CA GLY A 216 -7.86 2.57 -3.40
C GLY A 216 -6.54 2.68 -2.65
N ASP A 217 -6.41 3.73 -1.85
CA ASP A 217 -5.20 3.96 -1.06
C ASP A 217 -5.15 3.14 0.25
N TYR A 218 -6.21 2.36 0.55
CA TYR A 218 -6.42 1.70 1.85
C TYR A 218 -6.09 0.20 1.86
N MET A 219 -5.80 -0.39 0.70
CA MET A 219 -5.40 -1.78 0.58
C MET A 219 -3.93 -1.80 0.20
N VAL A 220 -3.08 -2.12 1.17
CA VAL A 220 -1.66 -1.77 1.12
C VAL A 220 -0.96 -2.39 -0.09
N SER A 221 -0.18 -1.52 -0.75
CA SER A 221 1.02 -1.90 -1.44
C SER A 221 2.23 -1.46 -0.62
N TYR A 222 3.12 -2.41 -0.35
CA TYR A 222 4.37 -2.24 0.37
C TYR A 222 5.29 -1.15 -0.21
N ALA A 223 5.07 -0.74 -1.46
CA ALA A 223 5.94 0.19 -2.17
C ALA A 223 5.84 1.65 -1.69
N THR A 224 4.77 2.02 -0.96
CA THR A 224 4.52 3.41 -0.60
C THR A 224 4.74 3.72 0.88
N PHE A 225 4.94 2.71 1.72
CA PHE A 225 5.07 2.90 3.15
C PHE A 225 6.49 3.36 3.53
N PRO A 226 6.67 4.59 4.05
CA PRO A 226 7.98 5.08 4.42
C PRO A 226 8.55 4.26 5.57
N ALA A 227 9.69 3.63 5.33
CA ALA A 227 10.27 2.66 6.24
C ALA A 227 11.49 3.22 6.99
N TYR A 228 11.86 4.48 6.69
CA TYR A 228 13.08 5.17 7.14
C TYR A 228 13.24 5.34 8.67
N PHE A 229 12.17 5.11 9.44
CA PHE A 229 12.22 5.18 10.91
C PHE A 229 12.21 3.79 11.58
N LEU A 230 12.19 2.72 10.79
CA LEU A 230 12.17 1.32 11.24
C LEU A 230 13.53 0.67 11.00
N PRO A 231 14.04 -0.16 11.93
CA PRO A 231 15.45 -0.52 11.96
C PRO A 231 15.83 -1.70 11.05
N THR A 232 14.89 -2.55 10.61
CA THR A 232 15.18 -3.69 9.71
C THR A 232 14.07 -3.96 8.69
N PRO A 233 14.38 -4.53 7.51
CA PRO A 233 13.38 -4.86 6.48
C PRO A 233 12.27 -5.81 6.95
N ASP A 234 12.60 -6.86 7.73
CA ASP A 234 11.57 -7.78 8.24
C ASP A 234 10.60 -7.08 9.21
N GLN A 235 11.11 -6.17 10.05
CA GLN A 235 10.26 -5.37 10.94
C GLN A 235 9.40 -4.38 10.16
N GLN A 236 9.91 -3.84 9.05
CA GLN A 236 9.12 -3.02 8.14
C GLN A 236 7.92 -3.81 7.62
N VAL A 237 8.12 -5.04 7.13
CA VAL A 237 7.02 -5.90 6.68
C VAL A 237 6.02 -6.18 7.81
N ASP A 238 6.47 -6.49 9.03
CA ASP A 238 5.57 -6.76 10.16
C ASP A 238 4.73 -5.52 10.54
N TYR A 239 5.36 -4.36 10.71
CA TYR A 239 4.67 -3.13 11.08
C TYR A 239 3.70 -2.66 10.00
N GLN A 240 4.11 -2.73 8.74
CA GLN A 240 3.25 -2.40 7.59
C GLN A 240 2.04 -3.32 7.55
N THR A 241 2.27 -4.62 7.67
CA THR A 241 1.18 -5.61 7.70
C THR A 241 0.27 -5.40 8.90
N THR A 242 0.83 -5.01 10.05
CA THR A 242 0.05 -4.72 11.25
C THR A 242 -0.91 -3.55 11.00
N LEU A 243 -0.45 -2.46 10.37
CA LEU A 243 -1.32 -1.35 10.03
C LEU A 243 -2.37 -1.74 8.96
N ASP A 244 -2.00 -2.46 7.89
CA ASP A 244 -2.97 -3.00 6.90
C ASP A 244 -4.05 -3.84 7.58
N ALA A 245 -3.63 -4.76 8.46
CA ALA A 245 -4.53 -5.65 9.18
C ALA A 245 -5.50 -4.87 10.04
N ARG A 246 -5.03 -3.85 10.77
CA ARG A 246 -5.85 -3.04 11.68
C ARG A 246 -6.81 -2.14 10.92
N ILE A 247 -6.40 -1.50 9.82
CA ILE A 247 -7.32 -0.75 8.95
C ILE A 247 -8.41 -1.69 8.42
N PHE A 248 -8.03 -2.89 7.94
CA PHE A 248 -8.98 -3.87 7.47
C PHE A 248 -9.95 -4.30 8.57
N ARG A 249 -9.44 -4.65 9.74
CA ARG A 249 -10.21 -5.14 10.89
C ARG A 249 -11.15 -4.09 11.47
N ASP A 250 -10.67 -2.86 11.63
CA ASP A 250 -11.35 -1.83 12.42
C ASP A 250 -12.18 -0.87 11.57
N ARG A 251 -11.87 -0.74 10.27
CA ARG A 251 -12.56 0.18 9.35
C ARG A 251 -13.32 -0.56 8.26
N ILE A 252 -12.62 -1.36 7.46
CA ILE A 252 -13.21 -1.97 6.24
C ILE A 252 -14.20 -3.09 6.60
N ALA A 253 -13.77 -4.03 7.44
CA ALA A 253 -14.55 -5.20 7.80
C ALA A 253 -15.89 -4.85 8.47
N PRO A 254 -15.94 -3.99 9.51
CA PRO A 254 -17.22 -3.60 10.11
C PRO A 254 -18.09 -2.81 9.12
N ALA A 255 -17.51 -1.91 8.33
CA ALA A 255 -18.27 -1.14 7.36
C ALA A 255 -18.97 -2.03 6.32
N LEU A 256 -18.37 -3.14 5.91
CA LEU A 256 -18.91 -4.05 4.89
C LEU A 256 -19.48 -5.36 5.49
N ASN A 257 -19.58 -5.45 6.82
CA ASN A 257 -19.99 -6.66 7.53
C ASN A 257 -19.14 -7.92 7.22
N ILE A 258 -17.88 -7.76 6.80
CA ILE A 258 -16.96 -8.86 6.53
C ILE A 258 -16.63 -9.59 7.83
N LYS A 259 -16.80 -10.91 7.86
CA LYS A 259 -16.51 -11.77 9.01
C LYS A 259 -15.28 -12.64 8.82
N THR A 260 -14.90 -12.92 7.57
CA THR A 260 -13.77 -13.80 7.25
C THR A 260 -12.89 -13.19 6.17
N ARG A 261 -11.58 -13.12 6.40
CA ARG A 261 -10.57 -12.79 5.39
C ARG A 261 -9.92 -14.09 4.89
N TYR A 262 -9.97 -14.32 3.58
CA TYR A 262 -9.40 -15.49 2.94
C TYR A 262 -8.00 -15.17 2.40
N LEU A 263 -7.04 -16.04 2.69
CA LEU A 263 -5.64 -15.92 2.29
C LEU A 263 -5.20 -17.19 1.57
N GLY A 264 -4.41 -17.05 0.50
CA GLY A 264 -3.72 -18.21 -0.09
C GLY A 264 -2.46 -18.57 0.69
N THR A 265 -2.09 -19.85 0.75
CA THR A 265 -0.75 -20.23 1.20
C THR A 265 0.31 -19.68 0.25
N GLU A 266 1.49 -19.32 0.78
CA GLU A 266 2.65 -18.91 0.00
C GLU A 266 3.93 -19.42 0.68
N PRO A 267 4.33 -20.67 0.42
CA PRO A 267 5.51 -21.27 1.04
C PRO A 267 6.83 -20.76 0.42
N LEU A 268 6.78 -20.06 -0.72
CA LEU A 268 7.96 -19.67 -1.49
C LEU A 268 8.40 -18.21 -1.26
N SER A 269 7.58 -17.40 -0.59
CA SER A 269 7.90 -15.99 -0.30
C SER A 269 8.01 -15.77 1.21
N ARG A 270 9.19 -15.35 1.66
CA ARG A 270 9.42 -14.93 3.06
C ARG A 270 8.49 -13.79 3.45
N THR A 271 8.37 -12.77 2.59
CA THR A 271 7.52 -11.58 2.81
C THR A 271 6.06 -11.98 2.98
N THR A 272 5.53 -12.84 2.10
CA THR A 272 4.14 -13.30 2.20
C THR A 272 3.92 -14.24 3.39
N GLY A 273 4.95 -15.00 3.79
CA GLY A 273 4.94 -15.80 5.00
C GLY A 273 4.76 -14.93 6.25
N ILE A 274 5.56 -13.87 6.39
CA ILE A 274 5.42 -12.87 7.46
C ILE A 274 4.03 -12.22 7.40
N TYR A 275 3.59 -11.81 6.21
CA TYR A 275 2.27 -11.22 6.01
C TYR A 275 1.13 -12.10 6.56
N ASN A 276 1.09 -13.38 6.15
CA ASN A 276 0.07 -14.31 6.60
C ASN A 276 0.13 -14.56 8.11
N GLN A 277 1.32 -14.57 8.72
CA GLN A 277 1.49 -14.71 10.17
C GLN A 277 0.93 -13.49 10.91
N VAL A 278 1.24 -12.28 10.45
CA VAL A 278 0.73 -11.04 11.05
C VAL A 278 -0.78 -10.94 10.91
N LEU A 279 -1.35 -11.27 9.74
CA LEU A 279 -2.81 -11.26 9.57
C LEU A 279 -3.53 -12.23 10.51
N GLN A 280 -2.97 -13.43 10.73
CA GLN A 280 -3.52 -14.39 11.69
C GLN A 280 -3.45 -13.90 13.14
N ARG A 281 -2.44 -13.08 13.46
CA ARG A 281 -2.27 -12.45 14.78
C ARG A 281 -3.24 -11.28 14.98
N GLU A 282 -3.37 -10.40 13.99
CA GLU A 282 -4.02 -9.09 14.16
C GLU A 282 -5.53 -9.09 13.87
N LEU A 283 -6.02 -9.95 12.97
CA LEU A 283 -7.43 -9.91 12.52
C LEU A 283 -8.43 -10.54 13.50
N PRO A 284 -8.16 -11.71 14.12
CA PRO A 284 -9.09 -12.32 15.06
C PRO A 284 -9.16 -11.57 16.40
N PRO A 285 -10.29 -11.67 17.14
CA PRO A 285 -11.50 -12.41 16.80
C PRO A 285 -12.50 -11.63 15.93
N GLN A 286 -12.26 -10.34 15.65
CA GLN A 286 -13.21 -9.49 14.90
C GLN A 286 -13.39 -9.97 13.46
N VAL A 287 -12.31 -10.46 12.84
CA VAL A 287 -12.30 -11.06 11.51
C VAL A 287 -11.58 -12.40 11.57
N ALA A 288 -12.29 -13.48 11.25
CA ALA A 288 -11.70 -14.80 11.13
C ALA A 288 -10.73 -14.85 9.93
N VAL A 289 -9.65 -15.61 10.07
CA VAL A 289 -8.71 -15.84 8.96
C VAL A 289 -8.85 -17.27 8.47
N LYS A 290 -9.08 -17.42 7.16
CA LYS A 290 -9.11 -18.74 6.51
C LYS A 290 -8.01 -18.85 5.47
N ILE A 291 -7.10 -19.78 5.70
CA ILE A 291 -6.02 -20.07 4.76
C ILE A 291 -6.49 -21.17 3.81
N VAL A 292 -6.29 -20.93 2.51
CA VAL A 292 -6.62 -21.85 1.42
C VAL A 292 -5.33 -22.33 0.79
N ASP A 293 -5.20 -23.65 0.68
CA ASP A 293 -4.04 -24.27 0.03
C ASP A 293 -3.96 -23.89 -1.45
N ARG A 294 -2.74 -23.87 -1.98
CA ARG A 294 -2.53 -23.50 -3.37
C ARG A 294 -3.13 -24.52 -4.32
N LYS A 295 -3.71 -24.00 -5.40
CA LYS A 295 -4.01 -24.79 -6.58
C LYS A 295 -2.72 -25.20 -7.27
N THR A 296 -2.52 -26.52 -7.39
CA THR A 296 -1.50 -27.11 -8.26
C THR A 296 -2.13 -27.47 -9.60
N THR A 297 -1.32 -27.50 -10.65
CA THR A 297 -1.67 -28.16 -11.91
C THR A 297 -1.66 -29.69 -11.74
N ASP A 298 -2.15 -30.42 -12.73
CA ASP A 298 -2.27 -31.90 -12.69
C ASP A 298 -0.91 -32.61 -12.54
N ASP A 299 0.18 -31.95 -12.95
CA ASP A 299 1.58 -32.40 -12.79
C ASP A 299 2.22 -31.98 -11.45
N GLY A 300 1.46 -31.32 -10.56
CA GLY A 300 1.93 -30.86 -9.25
C GLY A 300 2.62 -29.49 -9.25
N THR A 301 2.71 -28.80 -10.39
CA THR A 301 3.33 -27.47 -10.44
C THR A 301 2.46 -26.42 -9.74
N ILE A 302 3.07 -25.60 -8.89
CA ILE A 302 2.37 -24.52 -8.18
C ILE A 302 2.08 -23.37 -9.14
N VAL A 303 0.80 -22.98 -9.27
CA VAL A 303 0.40 -21.84 -10.10
C VAL A 303 0.81 -20.52 -9.44
N THR A 304 1.83 -19.83 -9.97
CA THR A 304 2.29 -18.53 -9.45
C THR A 304 2.29 -17.44 -10.51
N ALA A 305 1.95 -16.21 -10.09
CA ALA A 305 2.01 -15.04 -10.97
C ALA A 305 3.45 -14.70 -11.39
N THR A 306 4.45 -15.00 -10.55
CA THR A 306 5.86 -14.81 -10.88
C THR A 306 6.32 -15.72 -12.02
N ALA A 307 5.89 -16.98 -12.04
CA ALA A 307 6.17 -17.88 -13.17
C ALA A 307 5.58 -17.33 -14.48
N VAL A 308 4.37 -16.77 -14.42
CA VAL A 308 3.73 -16.15 -15.60
C VAL A 308 4.55 -14.99 -16.15
N ARG A 309 5.00 -14.07 -15.28
CA ARG A 309 5.81 -12.90 -15.72
C ARG A 309 7.16 -13.32 -16.31
N LYS A 310 7.78 -14.38 -15.77
CA LYS A 310 9.01 -14.96 -16.34
C LYS A 310 8.76 -15.56 -17.72
N ALA A 311 7.70 -16.35 -17.88
CA ALA A 311 7.33 -16.92 -19.18
C ALA A 311 7.03 -15.83 -20.24
N ILE A 312 6.46 -14.68 -19.85
CA ILE A 312 6.30 -13.52 -20.76
C ILE A 312 7.66 -12.94 -21.17
N ALA A 313 8.61 -12.84 -20.22
CA ALA A 313 9.96 -12.35 -20.49
C ALA A 313 10.76 -13.28 -21.42
N ASP A 314 10.58 -14.59 -21.25
CA ASP A 314 11.32 -15.64 -21.96
C ASP A 314 10.63 -16.12 -23.25
N ASP A 315 9.49 -15.51 -23.61
CA ASP A 315 8.67 -15.86 -24.78
C ASP A 315 8.10 -17.30 -24.77
N GLN A 316 7.83 -17.85 -23.58
CA GLN A 316 7.39 -19.23 -23.34
C GLN A 316 5.87 -19.34 -23.09
N LEU A 317 5.07 -18.87 -24.04
CA LEU A 317 3.62 -18.66 -23.84
C LEU A 317 2.78 -19.94 -23.84
N ASP A 318 3.24 -21.02 -24.48
CA ASP A 318 2.48 -22.27 -24.61
C ASP A 318 2.07 -22.87 -23.26
N SER A 319 2.90 -22.66 -22.23
CA SER A 319 2.67 -23.14 -20.87
C SER A 319 1.64 -22.30 -20.08
N LEU A 320 1.32 -21.09 -20.53
CA LEU A 320 0.52 -20.13 -19.75
C LEU A 320 -0.96 -20.47 -19.67
N ALA A 321 -1.51 -21.12 -20.70
CA ALA A 321 -2.93 -21.48 -20.74
C ALA A 321 -3.34 -22.41 -19.59
N ALA A 322 -2.41 -23.24 -19.08
CA ALA A 322 -2.63 -24.11 -17.93
C ALA A 322 -2.66 -23.35 -16.59
N LEU A 323 -2.02 -22.19 -16.52
CA LEU A 323 -1.85 -21.38 -15.30
C LEU A 323 -2.88 -20.25 -15.18
N LEU A 324 -3.51 -19.86 -16.29
CA LEU A 324 -4.28 -18.63 -16.40
C LEU A 324 -5.76 -18.87 -16.74
N PRO A 325 -6.67 -18.03 -16.25
CA PRO A 325 -8.03 -17.96 -16.77
C PRO A 325 -8.03 -17.42 -18.21
N PRO A 326 -9.07 -17.71 -19.01
CA PRO A 326 -9.17 -17.22 -20.39
C PRO A 326 -9.04 -15.70 -20.53
N SER A 327 -9.57 -14.92 -19.58
CA SER A 327 -9.45 -13.45 -19.57
C SER A 327 -7.99 -13.00 -19.58
N THR A 328 -7.16 -13.57 -18.70
CA THR A 328 -5.74 -13.24 -18.60
C THR A 328 -4.95 -13.74 -19.80
N THR A 329 -5.22 -14.97 -20.28
CA THR A 329 -4.54 -15.51 -21.47
C THR A 329 -4.80 -14.63 -22.70
N ASN A 330 -6.06 -14.25 -22.93
CA ASN A 330 -6.42 -13.39 -24.06
C ASN A 330 -5.75 -12.01 -23.96
N PHE A 331 -5.74 -11.41 -22.77
CA PHE A 331 -5.07 -10.13 -22.55
C PHE A 331 -3.57 -10.20 -22.85
N ILE A 332 -2.87 -11.20 -22.34
CA ILE A 332 -1.43 -11.35 -22.59
C ILE A 332 -1.15 -11.49 -24.10
N ASN A 333 -1.93 -12.31 -24.81
CA ASN A 333 -1.76 -12.50 -26.24
C ASN A 333 -2.00 -11.20 -27.04
N GLN A 334 -2.94 -10.36 -26.61
CA GLN A 334 -3.24 -9.07 -27.25
C GLN A 334 -2.22 -7.97 -26.92
N HIS A 335 -1.53 -8.07 -25.79
CA HIS A 335 -0.66 -7.02 -25.25
C HIS A 335 0.80 -7.45 -25.06
N LEU A 336 1.21 -8.57 -25.65
CA LEU A 336 2.54 -9.18 -25.45
C LEU A 336 3.68 -8.20 -25.69
N ASP A 337 3.67 -7.50 -26.83
CA ASP A 337 4.70 -6.52 -27.18
C ASP A 337 4.81 -5.40 -26.14
N SER A 338 3.67 -4.92 -25.64
CA SER A 338 3.63 -3.87 -24.61
C SER A 338 4.20 -4.37 -23.29
N LEU A 339 3.84 -5.59 -22.88
CA LEU A 339 4.34 -6.22 -21.66
C LEU A 339 5.85 -6.44 -21.76
N GLN A 340 6.35 -7.01 -22.86
CA GLN A 340 7.79 -7.19 -23.07
C GLN A 340 8.54 -5.85 -23.14
N PHE A 341 7.95 -4.82 -23.72
CA PHE A 341 8.52 -3.48 -23.72
C PHE A 341 8.66 -2.90 -22.29
N ARG A 342 7.65 -3.09 -21.44
CA ARG A 342 7.71 -2.69 -20.02
C ARG A 342 8.83 -3.42 -19.28
N ILE A 343 9.01 -4.73 -19.54
CA ILE A 343 10.12 -5.51 -18.96
C ILE A 343 11.47 -4.94 -19.41
N LYS A 344 11.64 -4.63 -20.70
CA LYS A 344 12.87 -4.01 -21.23
C LYS A 344 13.16 -2.63 -20.62
N LYS A 345 12.14 -1.91 -20.17
CA LYS A 345 12.26 -0.65 -19.41
C LYS A 345 12.61 -0.83 -17.93
N GLY A 346 12.82 -2.05 -17.46
CA GLY A 346 13.23 -2.33 -16.09
C GLY A 346 12.09 -2.58 -15.10
N MET A 347 10.86 -2.82 -15.58
CA MET A 347 9.74 -3.16 -14.69
C MET A 347 10.02 -4.47 -13.96
N ASN A 348 9.74 -4.48 -12.64
CA ASN A 348 9.99 -5.65 -11.81
C ASN A 348 9.07 -6.83 -12.19
N ILE A 349 9.69 -7.99 -12.44
CA ILE A 349 9.02 -9.27 -12.69
C ILE A 349 9.18 -10.27 -11.55
N ASN A 350 10.06 -10.00 -10.59
CA ASN A 350 10.46 -10.87 -9.49
C ASN A 350 9.64 -10.62 -8.21
N GLY A 351 8.32 -10.86 -8.27
CA GLY A 351 7.45 -10.80 -7.10
C GLY A 351 7.33 -9.39 -6.50
N ASN A 352 6.66 -9.33 -5.35
CA ASN A 352 6.78 -8.19 -4.43
C ASN A 352 7.98 -8.40 -3.52
#